data_AF-A0A3A8IKQ7-F1
#
_entry.id   AF-A0A3A8IKQ7-F1
#
_cell.length_a   1.000
_cell.length_b   1.000
_cell.length_c   1.000
_cell.angle_alpha   90.00
_cell.angle_beta   90.00
_cell.angle_gamma   90.00
#
_symmetry.space_group_name_H-M   'P 1'
#
loop_
_entity.id
_entity.type
_entity.pdbx_description
1 polymer ?
#
loop_
_entity_poly.entity_id
_entity_poly.type
_entity_poly.pdbx_seq_one_letter_code
_entity_poly.pdbx_strand_id
1 'polypeptide(L)'
;MLCNADQGTSDRVCSIPDAVCIPKCTADGECGEGLRCDTSSGHCKVRGDTGAACTGEGQSSCDYGTHFCDSNVCMPLWQPQCLNYENFTGKDSLGTTGPILYDARRVSVSTDTTLCGVATPKLVKVAFSAYSSVPFPMTRGAVSGFFRVLVDGSLREGTQDVVRGTDYTVSGDNRERAELVVSLCAAPESTTLSTAYYFTNGNFLCFQANF
;
A
#
# COMPACT_ATOMS: atom_id res chain seq x y z
N MET A 1 -25.28 -18.50 -20.43
CA MET A 1 -24.47 -19.60 -20.98
C MET A 1 -23.13 -19.55 -20.27
N LEU A 2 -22.76 -20.57 -19.48
CA LEU A 2 -21.44 -20.63 -18.84
C LEU A 2 -20.42 -21.06 -19.90
N CYS A 3 -19.27 -20.41 -20.00
CA CYS A 3 -18.29 -20.67 -21.07
C CYS A 3 -17.80 -22.12 -21.16
N ASN A 4 -18.06 -22.92 -20.12
CA ASN A 4 -17.65 -24.32 -20.01
C ASN A 4 -18.85 -25.28 -19.82
N ALA A 5 -20.09 -24.85 -20.12
CA ALA A 5 -21.27 -25.67 -19.88
C ALA A 5 -21.36 -26.94 -20.75
N ASP A 6 -20.77 -26.94 -21.96
CA ASP A 6 -21.08 -27.98 -22.96
C ASP A 6 -19.88 -28.68 -23.64
N GLN A 7 -18.61 -28.41 -23.30
CA GLN A 7 -17.51 -28.90 -24.15
C GLN A 7 -16.25 -29.50 -23.51
N GLY A 8 -16.23 -29.85 -22.21
CA GLY A 8 -15.12 -30.65 -21.64
C GLY A 8 -13.70 -30.07 -21.78
N THR A 9 -13.57 -28.83 -22.28
CA THR A 9 -12.33 -28.12 -22.53
C THR A 9 -12.30 -26.93 -21.59
N SER A 10 -11.28 -26.87 -20.74
CA SER A 10 -11.04 -25.78 -19.79
C SER A 10 -10.32 -24.59 -20.45
N ASP A 11 -10.32 -24.53 -21.77
CA ASP A 11 -9.48 -23.64 -22.59
C ASP A 11 -10.15 -22.30 -22.92
N ARG A 12 -11.36 -22.07 -22.40
CA ARG A 12 -12.12 -20.84 -22.62
C ARG A 12 -12.47 -20.15 -21.31
N VAL A 13 -12.45 -18.82 -21.38
CA VAL A 13 -12.81 -17.93 -20.28
C VAL A 13 -13.80 -16.89 -20.75
N CYS A 14 -14.63 -16.41 -19.83
CA CYS A 14 -15.50 -15.27 -20.12
C CYS A 14 -14.65 -14.00 -20.11
N SER A 15 -14.60 -13.28 -21.23
CA SER A 15 -14.07 -11.92 -21.26
C SER A 15 -14.95 -11.06 -20.35
N ILE A 16 -14.39 -10.53 -19.27
CA ILE A 16 -15.09 -9.61 -18.35
C ILE A 16 -15.54 -8.34 -19.09
N PRO A 17 -14.74 -7.69 -19.95
CA PRO A 17 -15.18 -6.50 -20.67
C PRO A 17 -16.22 -6.79 -21.78
N ASP A 18 -16.12 -7.92 -22.47
CA ASP A 18 -16.92 -8.17 -23.69
C ASP A 18 -18.09 -9.15 -23.49
N ALA A 19 -18.19 -9.79 -22.31
CA ALA A 19 -19.18 -10.82 -21.99
C ALA A 19 -19.27 -11.98 -23.01
N VAL A 20 -18.18 -12.23 -23.75
CA VAL A 20 -18.06 -13.35 -24.71
C VAL A 20 -17.03 -14.37 -24.24
N CYS A 21 -17.18 -15.62 -24.67
CA CYS A 21 -16.21 -16.67 -24.38
C CYS A 21 -15.03 -16.59 -25.35
N ILE A 22 -13.85 -16.27 -24.81
CA ILE A 22 -12.60 -16.18 -25.56
C ILE A 22 -11.68 -17.34 -25.17
N PRO A 23 -10.74 -17.74 -26.05
CA PRO A 23 -9.64 -18.62 -25.65
C PRO A 23 -8.89 -18.04 -24.46
N LYS A 24 -8.41 -18.91 -23.57
CA LYS A 24 -7.46 -18.50 -22.54
C LYS A 24 -6.22 -17.92 -23.19
N CYS A 25 -5.80 -16.76 -22.71
CA CYS A 25 -4.48 -16.26 -23.03
C CYS A 25 -3.42 -17.08 -22.26
N THR A 26 -2.24 -17.16 -22.85
CA THR A 26 -1.00 -17.75 -22.34
C THR A 26 0.15 -16.73 -22.38
N ALA A 27 -0.01 -15.65 -23.16
CA ALA A 27 0.93 -14.55 -23.24
C ALA A 27 0.23 -13.22 -23.56
N ASP A 28 0.87 -12.09 -23.22
CA ASP A 28 0.34 -10.75 -23.45
C ASP A 28 0.00 -10.44 -24.91
N GLY A 29 0.76 -11.01 -25.86
CA GLY A 29 0.52 -10.80 -27.30
C GLY A 29 -0.79 -11.38 -27.82
N GLU A 30 -1.48 -12.20 -27.02
CA GLU A 30 -2.80 -12.75 -27.32
C GLU A 30 -3.93 -11.85 -26.81
N CYS A 31 -3.59 -10.79 -26.08
CA CYS A 31 -4.52 -9.79 -25.60
C CYS A 31 -4.51 -8.54 -26.48
N GLY A 32 -5.65 -7.83 -26.56
CA GLY A 32 -5.75 -6.57 -27.29
C GLY A 32 -4.84 -5.48 -26.71
N GLU A 33 -4.63 -4.39 -27.46
CA GLU A 33 -3.83 -3.26 -26.97
C GLU A 33 -4.33 -2.75 -25.60
N GLY A 34 -3.40 -2.49 -24.68
CA GLY A 34 -3.71 -2.07 -23.31
C GLY A 34 -4.13 -3.20 -22.36
N LEU A 35 -4.16 -4.45 -22.83
CA LEU A 35 -4.43 -5.63 -22.02
C LEU A 35 -3.16 -6.48 -21.84
N ARG A 36 -3.15 -7.31 -20.80
CA ARG A 36 -2.11 -8.31 -20.52
C ARG A 36 -2.74 -9.62 -20.10
N CYS A 37 -2.01 -10.70 -20.29
CA CYS A 37 -2.49 -12.01 -19.93
C CYS A 37 -2.26 -12.31 -18.45
N ASP A 38 -3.33 -12.59 -17.72
CA ASP A 38 -3.23 -13.27 -16.43
C ASP A 38 -3.09 -14.78 -16.68
N THR A 39 -1.85 -15.27 -16.82
CA THR A 39 -1.58 -16.68 -17.17
C THR A 39 -2.12 -17.69 -16.14
N SER A 40 -2.38 -17.26 -14.91
CA SER A 40 -2.94 -18.12 -13.86
C SER A 40 -4.42 -18.43 -14.11
N SER A 41 -5.17 -17.46 -14.64
CA SER A 41 -6.60 -17.57 -14.91
C SER A 41 -6.92 -17.73 -16.41
N GLY A 42 -5.98 -17.35 -17.27
CA GLY A 42 -6.12 -17.27 -18.72
C GLY A 42 -6.93 -16.07 -19.20
N HIS A 43 -7.19 -15.07 -18.36
CA HIS A 43 -7.95 -13.87 -18.72
C HIS A 43 -7.04 -12.74 -19.19
N CYS A 44 -7.40 -12.08 -20.28
CA CYS A 44 -6.85 -10.77 -20.62
C CYS A 44 -7.44 -9.71 -19.67
N LYS A 45 -6.58 -9.00 -18.96
CA LYS A 45 -6.96 -7.91 -18.04
C LYS A 45 -6.26 -6.62 -18.43
N VAL A 46 -6.81 -5.48 -18.01
CA VAL A 46 -6.19 -4.17 -18.20
C VAL A 46 -4.76 -4.19 -17.63
N ARG A 47 -3.81 -3.63 -18.36
CA ARG A 47 -2.45 -3.42 -17.87
C ARG A 47 -2.47 -2.49 -16.66
N GLY A 48 -1.90 -2.96 -15.56
CA GLY A 48 -1.67 -2.17 -14.34
C GLY A 48 -0.19 -2.10 -13.98
N ASP A 49 0.70 -2.49 -14.90
CA ASP A 49 2.14 -2.47 -14.75
C ASP A 49 2.73 -1.08 -15.04
N THR A 50 4.04 -0.95 -14.85
CA THR A 50 4.75 0.33 -15.00
C THR A 50 4.46 0.99 -16.34
N GLY A 51 4.01 2.25 -16.31
CA GLY A 51 3.69 3.01 -17.52
C GLY A 51 2.25 2.88 -18.01
N ALA A 52 1.45 1.98 -17.43
CA ALA A 52 0.02 1.91 -17.75
C ALA A 52 -0.72 3.17 -17.28
N ALA A 53 -1.72 3.60 -18.03
CA ALA A 53 -2.55 4.74 -17.66
C ALA A 53 -3.46 4.39 -16.46
N CYS A 54 -3.59 5.33 -15.55
CA CYS A 54 -4.50 5.22 -14.42
C CYS A 54 -5.16 6.58 -14.14
N THR A 55 -6.25 6.58 -13.37
CA THR A 55 -6.95 7.81 -12.98
C THR A 55 -7.28 7.76 -11.49
N GLY A 56 -6.94 8.82 -10.76
CA GLY A 56 -7.14 8.88 -9.31
C GLY A 56 -5.86 8.58 -8.53
N GLU A 57 -6.01 8.00 -7.33
CA GLU A 57 -4.93 7.81 -6.36
C GLU A 57 -4.93 6.36 -5.81
N GLY A 58 -3.81 5.95 -5.20
CA GLY A 58 -3.66 4.62 -4.62
C GLY A 58 -3.60 3.54 -5.69
N GLN A 59 -4.36 2.44 -5.55
CA GLN A 59 -4.29 1.35 -6.53
C GLN A 59 -4.93 1.70 -7.88
N SER A 60 -6.09 2.37 -7.91
CA SER A 60 -6.81 2.71 -9.16
C SER A 60 -6.93 1.50 -10.11
N SER A 61 -6.43 1.59 -11.35
CA SER A 61 -6.34 0.49 -12.32
C SER A 61 -5.00 -0.27 -12.26
N CYS A 62 -4.08 0.15 -11.39
CA CYS A 62 -2.74 -0.42 -11.29
C CYS A 62 -2.75 -1.79 -10.60
N ASP A 63 -1.69 -2.56 -10.81
CA ASP A 63 -1.57 -3.89 -10.24
C ASP A 63 -1.47 -3.84 -8.71
N TYR A 64 -2.44 -4.47 -8.05
CA TYR A 64 -2.50 -4.53 -6.61
C TYR A 64 -1.20 -5.07 -6.00
N GLY A 65 -0.71 -4.41 -4.96
CA GLY A 65 0.45 -4.87 -4.18
C GLY A 65 1.79 -4.78 -4.89
N THR A 66 1.82 -4.24 -6.10
CA THR A 66 3.07 -4.02 -6.86
C THR A 66 3.17 -2.61 -7.43
N HIS A 67 2.05 -1.96 -7.72
CA HIS A 67 2.00 -0.64 -8.32
C HIS A 67 0.98 0.27 -7.63
N PHE A 68 1.08 1.57 -7.89
CA PHE A 68 0.11 2.57 -7.49
C PHE A 68 0.02 3.64 -8.59
N CYS A 69 -1.07 4.39 -8.59
CA CYS A 69 -1.31 5.47 -9.52
C CYS A 69 -0.66 6.76 -9.01
N ASP A 70 0.31 7.26 -9.78
CA ASP A 70 0.92 8.57 -9.57
C ASP A 70 0.88 9.35 -10.89
N SER A 71 0.38 10.58 -10.83
CA SER A 71 0.37 11.48 -11.99
C SER A 71 -0.27 10.87 -13.26
N ASN A 72 -1.32 10.06 -13.08
CA ASN A 72 -2.06 9.30 -14.10
C ASN A 72 -1.29 8.14 -14.76
N VAL A 73 -0.21 7.68 -14.13
CA VAL A 73 0.59 6.55 -14.58
C VAL A 73 0.82 5.56 -13.44
N CYS A 74 0.75 4.26 -13.74
CA CYS A 74 1.10 3.22 -12.78
C CYS A 74 2.61 3.19 -12.54
N MET A 75 3.00 3.42 -11.29
CA MET A 75 4.36 3.42 -10.79
C MET A 75 4.59 2.22 -9.88
N PRO A 76 5.78 1.58 -9.92
CA PRO A 76 6.07 0.47 -9.02
C PRO A 76 6.21 0.97 -7.57
N LEU A 77 5.80 0.14 -6.62
CA LEU A 77 6.05 0.39 -5.20
C LEU A 77 7.56 0.39 -4.92
N TRP A 78 7.98 1.26 -4.00
CA TRP A 78 9.40 1.33 -3.63
C TRP A 78 9.86 0.08 -2.89
N GLN A 79 11.06 -0.39 -3.24
CA GLN A 79 11.73 -1.42 -2.44
C GLN A 79 12.34 -0.78 -1.19
N PRO A 80 12.13 -1.35 0.01
CA PRO A 80 12.68 -0.82 1.24
C PRO A 80 14.20 -1.02 1.29
N GLN A 81 14.95 0.07 1.45
CA GLN A 81 16.43 0.07 1.57
C GLN A 81 16.91 0.71 2.88
N CYS A 82 16.08 0.78 3.91
CA CYS A 82 16.46 1.37 5.19
C CYS A 82 16.98 0.32 6.19
N LEU A 83 17.80 0.75 7.15
CA LEU A 83 18.31 -0.08 8.24
C LEU A 83 17.19 -0.80 9.01
N ASN A 84 16.03 -0.17 9.17
CA ASN A 84 14.87 -0.79 9.81
C ASN A 84 14.46 -2.08 9.07
N TYR A 85 14.48 -2.08 7.73
CA TYR A 85 14.16 -3.25 6.92
C TYR A 85 15.28 -4.29 6.89
N GLU A 86 16.53 -3.84 6.82
CA GLU A 86 17.69 -4.74 6.87
C GLU A 86 17.69 -5.57 8.16
N ASN A 87 17.49 -4.89 9.30
CA ASN A 87 17.47 -5.51 10.63
C ASN A 87 16.14 -6.22 10.95
N PHE A 88 15.08 -5.99 10.17
CA PHE A 88 13.79 -6.63 10.40
C PHE A 88 13.85 -8.13 10.07
N THR A 89 13.63 -8.98 11.05
CA THR A 89 13.64 -10.45 10.88
C THR A 89 12.30 -11.02 10.42
N GLY A 90 11.18 -10.32 10.67
CA GLY A 90 9.81 -10.78 10.38
C GLY A 90 9.38 -10.64 8.92
N LYS A 91 10.29 -10.79 7.96
CA LYS A 91 10.01 -10.57 6.52
C LYS A 91 8.90 -11.48 5.97
N ASP A 92 8.68 -12.64 6.59
CA ASP A 92 7.59 -13.58 6.23
C ASP A 92 6.18 -13.01 6.50
N SER A 93 6.07 -11.94 7.31
CA SER A 93 4.79 -11.25 7.55
C SER A 93 4.46 -10.19 6.50
N LEU A 94 5.35 -9.98 5.53
CA LEU A 94 5.15 -9.06 4.40
C LEU A 94 4.50 -9.79 3.23
N GLY A 95 3.90 -9.02 2.33
CA GLY A 95 3.28 -9.58 1.13
C GLY A 95 2.67 -8.51 0.24
N THR A 96 1.77 -8.95 -0.61
CA THR A 96 1.09 -8.11 -1.60
C THR A 96 -0.42 -8.31 -1.56
N THR A 97 -0.97 -8.89 -0.48
CA THR A 97 -2.39 -9.23 -0.36
C THR A 97 -3.10 -8.44 0.74
N GLY A 98 -2.36 -7.95 1.72
CA GLY A 98 -2.83 -7.00 2.73
C GLY A 98 -2.79 -5.54 2.24
N PRO A 99 -3.08 -4.57 3.12
CA PRO A 99 -3.01 -3.16 2.80
C PRO A 99 -1.61 -2.72 2.36
N ILE A 100 -1.55 -1.79 1.42
CA ILE A 100 -0.31 -1.35 0.78
C ILE A 100 -0.07 0.12 1.05
N LEU A 101 1.10 0.43 1.61
CA LEU A 101 1.61 1.78 1.80
C LEU A 101 2.28 2.25 0.49
N TYR A 102 1.74 3.30 -0.12
CA TYR A 102 2.19 3.78 -1.43
C TYR A 102 2.76 5.20 -1.41
N ASP A 103 2.55 5.96 -0.34
CA ASP A 103 3.13 7.28 -0.17
C ASP A 103 3.40 7.58 1.30
N ALA A 104 4.40 8.42 1.56
CA ALA A 104 4.70 8.97 2.86
C ALA A 104 5.20 10.41 2.74
N ARG A 105 4.68 11.29 3.60
CA ARG A 105 5.10 12.71 3.61
C ARG A 105 5.13 13.31 5.01
N ARG A 106 6.05 14.25 5.22
CA ARG A 106 6.12 15.05 6.45
C ARG A 106 4.97 16.06 6.45
N VAL A 107 4.10 15.99 7.46
CA VAL A 107 2.97 16.90 7.65
C VAL A 107 3.40 18.15 8.40
N SER A 108 4.07 17.99 9.54
CA SER A 108 4.50 19.12 10.38
C SER A 108 5.67 18.75 11.28
N VAL A 109 6.40 19.77 11.73
CA VAL A 109 7.39 19.67 12.81
C VAL A 109 7.09 20.78 13.81
N SER A 110 6.98 20.42 15.08
CA SER A 110 6.70 21.35 16.17
C SER A 110 7.38 20.90 17.45
N THR A 111 7.29 21.71 18.50
CA THR A 111 7.68 21.31 19.85
C THR A 111 6.42 20.93 20.64
N ASP A 112 6.40 19.75 21.24
CA ASP A 112 5.30 19.28 22.11
C ASP A 112 5.87 18.48 23.28
N THR A 113 6.14 19.16 24.39
CA THR A 113 6.67 18.53 25.60
C THR A 113 5.63 17.71 26.36
N THR A 114 4.34 17.88 26.07
CA THR A 114 3.27 17.12 26.71
C THR A 114 3.17 15.73 26.12
N LEU A 115 3.22 15.64 24.79
CA LEU A 115 3.19 14.35 24.08
C LEU A 115 4.57 13.67 24.09
N CYS A 116 5.64 14.43 23.83
CA CYS A 116 6.96 13.87 23.60
C CYS A 116 7.92 13.95 24.79
N GLY A 117 7.50 14.57 25.89
CA GLY A 117 8.35 14.81 27.06
C GLY A 117 9.46 15.83 26.79
N VAL A 118 10.29 16.04 27.80
CA VAL A 118 11.37 17.05 27.76
C VAL A 118 12.66 16.56 27.08
N ALA A 119 12.90 15.24 27.04
CA ALA A 119 14.12 14.67 26.46
C ALA A 119 14.07 14.62 24.92
N THR A 120 12.87 14.45 24.35
CA THR A 120 12.65 14.34 22.90
C THR A 120 11.52 15.28 22.45
N PRO A 121 11.59 16.59 22.76
CA PRO A 121 10.44 17.48 22.71
C PRO A 121 9.96 17.80 21.29
N LYS A 122 10.72 17.41 20.25
CA LYS A 122 10.37 17.67 18.87
C LYS A 122 9.36 16.65 18.38
N LEU A 123 8.15 17.12 18.08
CA LEU A 123 7.08 16.33 17.48
C LEU A 123 7.15 16.45 15.95
N VAL A 124 7.31 15.32 15.29
CA VAL A 124 7.29 15.19 13.83
C VAL A 124 6.04 14.39 13.45
N LYS A 125 5.19 14.98 12.61
CA LYS A 125 4.04 14.29 12.02
C LYS A 125 4.35 13.80 10.62
N VAL A 126 4.08 12.53 10.35
CA VAL A 126 4.28 11.91 9.03
C VAL A 126 2.97 11.25 8.62
N ALA A 127 2.45 11.59 7.45
CA ALA A 127 1.31 10.93 6.85
C ALA A 127 1.78 9.74 6.00
N PHE A 128 1.09 8.62 6.15
CA PHE A 128 1.24 7.43 5.34
C PHE A 128 -0.06 7.18 4.59
N SER A 129 0.00 7.14 3.26
CA SER A 129 -1.15 6.83 2.43
C SER A 129 -1.15 5.36 2.09
N ALA A 130 -2.32 4.73 2.23
CA ALA A 130 -2.51 3.31 2.03
C ALA A 130 -3.68 3.02 1.10
N TYR A 131 -3.62 1.90 0.38
CA TYR A 131 -4.76 1.32 -0.30
C TYR A 131 -4.97 -0.15 0.10
N SER A 132 -6.18 -0.67 -0.06
CA SER A 132 -6.51 -2.06 0.31
C SER A 132 -7.63 -2.62 -0.56
N SER A 133 -7.57 -3.93 -0.84
CA SER A 133 -8.64 -4.68 -1.52
C SER A 133 -9.83 -4.96 -0.61
N VAL A 134 -9.63 -4.84 0.71
CA VAL A 134 -10.66 -4.93 1.74
C VAL A 134 -10.88 -3.54 2.36
N PRO A 135 -12.14 -3.12 2.60
CA PRO A 135 -12.45 -1.81 3.19
C PRO A 135 -11.69 -1.54 4.49
N PHE A 136 -11.03 -0.38 4.57
CA PHE A 136 -10.43 0.08 5.81
C PHE A 136 -11.52 0.36 6.87
N PRO A 137 -11.27 0.05 8.15
CA PRO A 137 -12.22 0.33 9.23
C PRO A 137 -12.42 1.84 9.40
N MET A 138 -13.60 2.29 9.84
CA MET A 138 -13.90 3.72 10.00
C MET A 138 -13.13 4.40 11.13
N THR A 139 -12.60 3.63 12.08
CA THR A 139 -11.92 4.15 13.25
C THR A 139 -10.54 3.54 13.39
N ARG A 140 -9.58 4.35 13.85
CA ARG A 140 -8.20 3.93 14.15
C ARG A 140 -8.16 2.69 15.06
N GLY A 141 -9.01 2.63 16.08
CA GLY A 141 -9.00 1.54 17.06
C GLY A 141 -9.35 0.16 16.48
N ALA A 142 -9.94 0.12 15.29
CA ALA A 142 -10.24 -1.11 14.56
C ALA A 142 -9.19 -1.42 13.47
N VAL A 143 -8.17 -0.57 13.27
CA VAL A 143 -7.05 -0.86 12.38
C VAL A 143 -6.17 -1.91 13.03
N SER A 144 -6.16 -3.12 12.46
CA SER A 144 -5.32 -4.22 12.92
C SER A 144 -4.13 -4.45 11.98
N GLY A 145 -3.06 -5.00 12.51
CA GLY A 145 -1.93 -5.46 11.71
C GLY A 145 -1.06 -4.34 11.13
N PHE A 146 -1.18 -3.10 11.64
CA PHE A 146 -0.33 -1.98 11.28
C PHE A 146 0.82 -1.86 12.29
N PHE A 147 2.06 -2.02 11.82
CA PHE A 147 3.23 -2.09 12.70
C PHE A 147 4.28 -1.07 12.31
N ARG A 148 4.97 -0.57 13.33
CA ARG A 148 6.22 0.19 13.19
C ARG A 148 7.40 -0.74 13.38
N VAL A 149 8.44 -0.55 12.59
CA VAL A 149 9.74 -1.19 12.78
C VAL A 149 10.77 -0.15 13.18
N LEU A 150 11.45 -0.38 14.30
CA LEU A 150 12.54 0.47 14.76
C LEU A 150 13.84 0.15 14.01
N VAL A 151 14.84 1.01 14.17
CA VAL A 151 16.13 0.88 13.47
C VAL A 151 16.85 -0.42 13.85
N ASP A 152 16.65 -0.92 15.07
CA ASP A 152 17.18 -2.20 15.55
C ASP A 152 16.38 -3.43 15.05
N GLY A 153 15.37 -3.22 14.19
CA GLY A 153 14.49 -4.27 13.67
C GLY A 153 13.36 -4.68 14.61
N SER A 154 13.26 -4.09 15.80
CA SER A 154 12.20 -4.42 16.75
C SER A 154 10.84 -3.86 16.32
N LEU A 155 9.79 -4.59 16.68
CA LEU A 155 8.41 -4.29 16.31
C LEU A 155 7.68 -3.50 17.40
N ARG A 156 6.83 -2.57 16.97
CA ARG A 156 5.82 -1.92 17.81
C ARG A 156 4.48 -1.83 17.08
N GLU A 157 3.41 -1.80 17.85
CA GLU A 157 2.07 -1.50 17.33
C GLU A 157 2.05 -0.09 16.72
N GLY A 158 1.91 0.00 15.40
CA GLY A 158 2.00 1.26 14.67
C GLY A 158 0.79 2.15 14.94
N THR A 159 -0.36 1.56 15.30
CA THR A 159 -1.55 2.33 15.65
C THR A 159 -1.33 3.21 16.85
N GLN A 160 -0.40 2.89 17.76
CA GLN A 160 -0.08 3.72 18.93
C GLN A 160 0.47 5.10 18.54
N ASP A 161 1.15 5.20 17.40
CA ASP A 161 1.71 6.48 16.92
C ASP A 161 0.64 7.38 16.27
N VAL A 162 -0.55 6.86 15.92
CA VAL A 162 -1.65 7.64 15.30
C VAL A 162 -2.47 8.36 16.39
N VAL A 163 -1.85 9.23 17.17
CA VAL A 163 -2.34 9.65 18.50
C VAL A 163 -3.80 10.14 18.54
N ARG A 164 -4.26 10.93 17.56
CA ARG A 164 -5.64 11.47 17.54
C ARG A 164 -6.54 10.68 16.60
N GLY A 165 -7.84 10.64 16.90
CA GLY A 165 -8.82 10.02 16.00
C GLY A 165 -8.85 10.68 14.61
N THR A 166 -8.61 11.99 14.55
CA THR A 166 -8.51 12.77 13.31
C THR A 166 -7.21 12.55 12.53
N ASP A 167 -6.21 11.91 13.15
CA ASP A 167 -4.96 11.54 12.49
C ASP A 167 -5.13 10.26 11.65
N TYR A 168 -6.35 9.72 11.56
CA TYR A 168 -6.72 8.62 10.68
C TYR A 168 -7.92 9.03 9.83
N THR A 169 -7.77 8.96 8.52
CA THR A 169 -8.86 9.24 7.58
C THR A 169 -9.01 8.10 6.58
N VAL A 170 -10.24 7.90 6.12
CA VAL A 170 -10.59 6.86 5.17
C VAL A 170 -11.36 7.52 4.03
N SER A 171 -11.04 7.13 2.80
CA SER A 171 -11.64 7.69 1.59
C SER A 171 -11.86 6.62 0.53
N GLY A 172 -12.57 7.00 -0.53
CA GLY A 172 -13.03 6.08 -1.57
C GLY A 172 -14.40 5.51 -1.27
N ASP A 173 -15.14 5.18 -2.32
CA ASP A 173 -16.53 4.73 -2.23
C ASP A 173 -16.65 3.41 -1.45
N ASN A 174 -15.60 2.59 -1.50
CA ASN A 174 -15.50 1.32 -0.79
C ASN A 174 -14.54 1.37 0.40
N ARG A 175 -14.13 2.57 0.83
CA ARG A 175 -13.10 2.76 1.88
C ARG A 175 -11.80 2.06 1.53
N GLU A 176 -11.45 2.06 0.26
CA GLU A 176 -10.27 1.38 -0.28
C GLU A 176 -8.98 2.19 -0.06
N ARG A 177 -9.07 3.45 0.39
CA ARG A 177 -7.92 4.29 0.73
C ARG A 177 -7.97 4.76 2.18
N ALA A 178 -6.81 4.85 2.80
CA ALA A 178 -6.67 5.44 4.13
C ALA A 178 -5.40 6.30 4.22
N GLU A 179 -5.44 7.31 5.08
CA GLU A 179 -4.27 8.08 5.48
C GLU A 179 -4.09 7.96 6.99
N LEU A 180 -2.87 7.58 7.41
CA LEU A 180 -2.46 7.45 8.79
C LEU A 180 -1.38 8.49 9.10
N VAL A 181 -1.71 9.47 9.94
CA VAL A 181 -0.77 10.48 10.42
C VAL A 181 -0.17 10.03 11.74
N VAL A 182 1.09 9.60 11.70
CA VAL A 182 1.82 9.19 12.90
C VAL A 182 2.51 10.38 13.54
N SER A 183 2.56 10.37 14.87
CA SER A 183 3.17 11.39 15.71
C SER A 183 4.42 10.79 16.37
N LEU A 184 5.59 11.29 15.97
CA LEU A 184 6.88 10.74 16.37
C LEU A 184 7.72 11.79 17.07
N CYS A 185 8.40 11.38 18.14
CA CYS A 185 9.19 12.26 18.99
C CYS A 185 10.69 12.12 18.67
N ALA A 186 11.39 13.25 18.58
CA ALA A 186 12.82 13.31 18.27
C ALA A 186 13.57 14.24 19.23
N ALA A 187 14.88 14.05 19.33
CA ALA A 187 15.75 14.91 20.12
C ALA A 187 15.71 16.36 19.57
N PRO A 188 15.96 17.38 20.40
CA PRO A 188 15.88 18.77 19.96
C PRO A 188 16.87 19.08 18.82
N GLU A 189 18.04 18.46 18.85
CA GLU A 189 19.10 18.63 17.84
C GLU A 189 18.94 17.75 16.59
N SER A 190 17.97 16.83 16.57
CA SER A 190 17.73 16.00 15.38
C SER A 190 17.32 16.89 14.21
N THR A 191 17.90 16.70 13.03
CA THR A 191 17.49 17.34 11.76
C THR A 191 16.78 16.37 10.83
N THR A 192 16.72 15.11 11.23
CA THR A 192 16.08 14.05 10.46
C THR A 192 15.40 13.05 11.39
N LEU A 193 14.43 12.33 10.84
CA LEU A 193 13.76 11.22 11.50
C LEU A 193 13.52 10.11 10.48
N SER A 194 14.13 8.94 10.73
CA SER A 194 13.84 7.72 9.99
C SER A 194 12.62 7.03 10.59
N THR A 195 11.74 6.56 9.71
CA THR A 195 10.55 5.81 10.09
C THR A 195 10.28 4.67 9.12
N ALA A 196 9.66 3.61 9.62
CA ALA A 196 9.38 2.41 8.85
C ALA A 196 8.11 1.74 9.37
N TYR A 197 7.18 1.47 8.48
CA TYR A 197 5.92 0.81 8.79
C TYR A 197 5.57 -0.26 7.76
N TYR A 198 4.72 -1.20 8.15
CA TYR A 198 4.09 -2.15 7.25
C TYR A 198 2.71 -2.57 7.79
N PHE A 199 1.92 -3.16 6.91
CA PHE A 199 0.74 -3.94 7.30
C PHE A 199 1.01 -5.44 7.15
N THR A 200 0.41 -6.29 7.99
CA THR A 200 0.46 -7.75 7.77
C THR A 200 0.01 -8.11 6.36
N ASN A 201 0.78 -8.97 5.69
CA ASN A 201 0.64 -9.36 4.29
C ASN A 201 0.71 -8.19 3.29
N GLY A 202 1.11 -7.00 3.74
CA GLY A 202 1.33 -5.80 2.94
C GLY A 202 2.81 -5.53 2.70
N ASN A 203 3.11 -4.41 2.04
CA ASN A 203 4.48 -3.99 1.78
C ASN A 203 5.10 -3.25 2.99
N PHE A 204 6.42 -3.17 2.98
CA PHE A 204 7.19 -2.40 3.95
C PHE A 204 7.58 -1.05 3.33
N LEU A 205 7.29 0.05 4.03
CA LEU A 205 7.65 1.39 3.57
C LEU A 205 8.57 2.08 4.57
N CYS A 206 9.74 2.47 4.09
CA CYS A 206 10.68 3.35 4.79
C CYS A 206 10.42 4.81 4.37
N PHE A 207 10.52 5.74 5.30
CA PHE A 207 10.47 7.17 5.00
C PHE A 207 11.46 7.95 5.88
N GLN A 208 12.17 8.89 5.27
CA GLN A 208 13.09 9.79 5.96
C GLN A 208 12.52 11.20 5.95
N ALA A 209 12.05 11.68 7.11
CA ALA A 209 11.63 13.07 7.25
C ALA A 209 12.85 13.95 7.53
N ASN A 210 13.21 14.83 6.60
CA ASN A 210 14.24 15.86 6.80
C ASN A 210 13.57 17.17 7.24
N PHE A 211 14.14 17.91 8.19
CA PHE A 211 13.57 19.16 8.70
C PHE A 211 14.61 20.11 9.32
#